data_AF-A0A5J9UXK5-F1
#
_entry.id   AF-A0A5J9UXK5-F1
#
_cell.length_a   1.000
_cell.length_b   1.000
_cell.length_c   1.000
_cell.angle_alpha   90.00
_cell.angle_beta   90.00
_cell.angle_gamma   90.00
#
_symmetry.space_group_name_H-M   'P 1'
#
loop_
_entity.id
_entity.type
_entity.pdbx_description
1 polymer ?
#
loop_
_entity_poly.entity_id
_entity_poly.type
_entity_poly.pdbx_seq_one_letter_code
_entity_poly.pdbx_strand_id
1 'polypeptide(L)'
;MAPTIHSDGAALLIRKLLPSSKPKRVFIGDVVVIRDPKDTQRACLRRLAAVEGDEIISTDEKDKPFVLAHNQCWVLADNQVLYMSAVHRSDI
;
A
#
# COMPACT_ATOMS: atom_id res chain seq x y z
N MET A 1 -1.97 8.50 8.06
CA MET A 1 -1.53 9.25 6.87
C MET A 1 -1.25 10.73 7.14
N ALA A 2 -1.34 11.24 8.38
CA ALA A 2 -0.82 12.57 8.68
C ALA A 2 0.71 12.61 8.46
N PRO A 3 1.30 13.73 8.00
CA PRO A 3 0.63 15.01 7.71
C PRO A 3 -0.07 15.06 6.35
N THR A 4 0.17 14.11 5.44
CA THR A 4 -0.39 14.12 4.07
C THR A 4 -1.91 14.17 4.05
N ILE A 5 -2.56 13.41 4.92
CA ILE A 5 -4.01 13.40 5.10
C ILE A 5 -4.28 13.55 6.59
N HIS A 6 -4.84 14.70 6.95
CA HIS A 6 -5.21 15.04 8.31
C HIS A 6 -6.43 14.21 8.77
N SER A 7 -6.54 13.98 10.07
CA SER A 7 -7.65 13.24 10.69
C SER A 7 -8.84 14.15 11.03
N ASP A 8 -8.91 15.33 10.43
CA ASP A 8 -9.97 16.33 10.63
C ASP A 8 -11.28 15.98 9.93
N GLY A 9 -11.33 14.84 9.22
CA GLY A 9 -12.54 14.35 8.56
C GLY A 9 -12.72 14.83 7.13
N ALA A 10 -11.66 15.35 6.50
CA ALA A 10 -11.70 15.72 5.08
C ALA A 10 -12.18 14.56 4.18
N ALA A 11 -13.09 14.86 3.25
CA ALA A 11 -13.56 13.90 2.25
C ALA A 11 -12.50 13.70 1.15
N LEU A 12 -12.32 12.45 0.71
CA LEU A 12 -11.37 12.09 -0.34
C LEU A 12 -12.11 11.58 -1.58
N LEU A 13 -11.68 12.05 -2.74
CA LEU A 13 -12.10 11.48 -4.02
C LEU A 13 -11.18 10.31 -4.39
N ILE A 14 -11.76 9.12 -4.48
CA ILE A 14 -11.01 7.89 -4.77
C ILE A 14 -11.29 7.44 -6.21
N ARG A 15 -10.24 7.34 -7.03
CA ARG A 15 -10.33 6.73 -8.36
C ARG A 15 -10.31 5.20 -8.24
N LYS A 16 -11.40 4.54 -8.60
CA LYS A 16 -11.48 3.07 -8.62
C LYS A 16 -10.60 2.49 -9.73
N LEU A 17 -9.68 1.60 -9.36
CA LEU A 17 -8.95 0.76 -10.31
C LEU A 17 -9.92 -0.34 -10.78
N LEU A 18 -10.05 -0.53 -12.10
CA LEU A 18 -10.96 -1.52 -12.69
C LEU A 18 -10.13 -2.68 -13.26
N PRO A 19 -10.62 -3.93 -13.17
CA PRO A 19 -9.86 -5.12 -13.56
C PRO A 19 -9.53 -5.24 -15.06
N SER A 20 -10.23 -4.54 -15.96
CA SER A 20 -10.17 -4.85 -17.40
C SER A 20 -9.07 -4.11 -18.19
N SER A 21 -8.14 -4.92 -18.73
CA SER A 21 -7.39 -4.79 -20.00
C SER A 21 -6.17 -3.87 -20.14
N LYS A 22 -5.78 -3.07 -19.14
CA LYS A 22 -4.46 -2.41 -19.13
C LYS A 22 -3.93 -2.43 -17.71
N PRO A 23 -2.61 -2.61 -17.46
CA PRO A 23 -2.05 -2.35 -16.14
C PRO A 23 -2.37 -0.90 -15.82
N LYS A 24 -3.37 -0.68 -14.97
CA LYS A 24 -3.69 0.64 -14.45
C LYS A 24 -2.53 0.97 -13.55
N ARG A 25 -1.61 1.77 -14.10
CA ARG A 25 -0.35 2.12 -13.46
C ARG A 25 -0.68 2.83 -12.15
N VAL A 26 -0.54 2.10 -11.07
CA VAL A 26 -0.20 2.66 -9.78
C VAL A 26 1.29 2.93 -9.82
N PHE A 27 1.71 4.07 -9.29
CA PHE A 27 3.10 4.47 -9.25
C PHE A 27 3.56 4.50 -7.80
N ILE A 28 4.83 4.17 -7.58
CA ILE A 28 5.46 4.39 -6.28
C ILE A 28 5.22 5.85 -5.86
N GLY A 29 4.74 6.04 -4.64
CA GLY A 29 4.30 7.32 -4.10
C GLY A 29 2.79 7.55 -4.13
N ASP A 30 2.00 6.79 -4.89
CA ASP A 30 0.54 6.89 -4.88
C ASP A 30 -0.03 6.59 -3.48
N VAL A 31 -1.07 7.33 -3.07
CA VAL A 31 -1.86 6.96 -1.89
C VAL A 31 -3.01 6.06 -2.32
N VAL A 32 -3.01 4.84 -1.80
CA VAL A 32 -3.95 3.77 -2.16
C VAL A 32 -4.87 3.44 -0.99
N VAL A 33 -6.08 3.00 -1.33
CA VAL A 33 -7.03 2.43 -0.38
C VAL A 33 -6.83 0.92 -0.39
N ILE A 34 -6.52 0.35 0.78
CA ILE A 34 -6.36 -1.09 0.97
C ILE A 34 -7.49 -1.57 1.85
N ARG A 35 -8.21 -2.57 1.38
CA ARG A 35 -9.30 -3.20 2.13
C ARG A 35 -8.74 -4.37 2.93
N ASP A 36 -9.27 -4.55 4.13
CA ASP A 36 -8.98 -5.75 4.91
C ASP A 36 -9.61 -6.95 4.19
N PRO A 37 -8.82 -8.00 3.87
CA PRO A 37 -9.35 -9.18 3.19
C PRO A 37 -10.38 -9.95 4.03
N LYS A 38 -10.37 -9.78 5.36
CA LYS A 38 -11.34 -10.42 6.28
C LYS A 38 -12.57 -9.56 6.54
N ASP A 39 -12.47 -8.24 6.36
CA ASP A 39 -13.56 -7.29 6.55
C ASP A 39 -13.51 -6.20 5.49
N THR A 40 -14.23 -6.40 4.39
CA THR A 40 -14.22 -5.47 3.25
C THR A 40 -14.79 -4.09 3.56
N GLN A 41 -15.46 -3.89 4.70
CA GLN A 41 -15.89 -2.59 5.20
C GLN A 41 -14.76 -1.82 5.88
N ARG A 42 -13.71 -2.52 6.33
CA ARG A 42 -12.49 -1.90 6.83
C ARG A 42 -11.55 -1.60 5.68
N ALA A 43 -11.16 -0.35 5.58
CA ALA A 43 -10.15 0.09 4.66
C ALA A 43 -9.15 1.02 5.36
N CYS A 44 -7.92 1.01 4.89
CA CYS A 44 -6.90 1.95 5.32
C CYS A 44 -6.27 2.63 4.11
N LEU A 45 -5.79 3.85 4.34
CA LEU A 45 -5.00 4.58 3.36
C LEU A 45 -3.52 4.34 3.65
N ARG A 46 -2.75 4.07 2.59
CA ARG A 46 -1.30 3.86 2.66
C ARG A 46 -0.64 4.41 1.41
N ARG A 47 0.64 4.75 1.53
CA ARG A 47 1.48 5.13 0.39
C ARG A 47 2.12 3.90 -0.22
N LEU A 48 2.00 3.74 -1.53
CA LEU A 48 2.68 2.69 -2.27
C LEU A 48 4.19 2.96 -2.27
N ALA A 49 4.97 2.00 -1.79
CA ALA A 49 6.42 2.14 -1.64
C ALA A 49 7.20 1.24 -2.61
N ALA A 50 6.64 0.08 -2.96
CA ALA A 50 7.22 -0.86 -3.91
C ALA A 50 6.14 -1.75 -4.54
N VAL A 51 6.43 -2.29 -5.72
CA VAL A 51 5.53 -3.14 -6.51
C VAL A 51 6.20 -4.48 -6.84
N GLU A 52 5.44 -5.39 -7.46
CA GLU A 52 5.95 -6.67 -7.96
C GLU A 52 7.30 -6.53 -8.68
N GLY A 53 8.24 -7.41 -8.33
CA GLY A 53 9.61 -7.42 -8.86
C GLY A 53 10.60 -6.56 -8.08
N ASP A 54 10.14 -5.63 -7.24
CA ASP A 54 11.04 -4.87 -6.37
C ASP A 54 11.55 -5.73 -5.20
N GLU A 55 12.82 -5.56 -4.85
CA GLU A 55 13.43 -6.18 -3.67
C GLU A 55 13.25 -5.28 -2.44
N ILE A 56 12.75 -5.88 -1.36
CA ILE A 56 12.61 -5.23 -0.06
C ILE A 56 13.84 -5.56 0.77
N ILE A 57 14.53 -4.50 1.21
CA ILE A 57 15.76 -4.58 2.00
C ILE A 57 15.52 -3.81 3.30
N SER A 58 15.83 -4.45 4.43
CA SER A 58 15.76 -3.84 5.77
C SER A 58 17.10 -3.19 6.12
N THR A 59 17.05 -2.19 7.00
CA THR A 59 18.26 -1.65 7.64
C THR A 59 18.73 -2.50 8.81
N ASP A 60 17.91 -3.44 9.30
CA ASP A 60 18.34 -4.46 10.27
C ASP A 60 19.03 -5.60 9.52
N GLU A 61 20.31 -5.83 9.82
CA GLU A 61 21.13 -6.85 9.18
C GLU A 61 20.65 -8.30 9.42
N LYS A 62 19.79 -8.51 10.43
CA LYS A 62 19.20 -9.83 10.71
C LYS A 62 18.07 -10.19 9.77
N ASP A 63 17.43 -9.19 9.17
CA ASP A 63 16.34 -9.40 8.24
C ASP A 63 16.88 -9.82 6.86
N LYS A 64 16.29 -10.85 6.29
CA LYS A 64 16.66 -11.33 4.95
C LYS A 64 15.93 -10.53 3.88
N PRO A 65 16.63 -10.03 2.83
CA PRO A 65 15.97 -9.45 1.67
C PRO A 65 15.02 -10.44 1.01
N PHE A 66 13.96 -9.91 0.38
CA PHE A 66 13.04 -10.69 -0.41
C PHE A 66 12.44 -9.85 -1.55
N VAL A 67 12.07 -10.50 -2.65
CA VAL A 67 11.43 -9.86 -3.80
C VAL A 67 9.92 -9.98 -3.69
N LEU A 68 9.20 -8.90 -3.99
CA LEU A 68 7.74 -8.91 -4.07
C LEU A 68 7.28 -9.80 -5.23
N ALA A 69 6.48 -10.81 -4.90
CA ALA A 69 5.95 -11.77 -5.86
C ALA A 69 4.80 -11.17 -6.69
N HIS A 70 4.26 -11.98 -7.60
CA HIS A 70 3.14 -11.59 -8.43
C HIS A 70 1.94 -11.08 -7.61
N ASN A 71 1.37 -9.95 -8.04
CA ASN A 71 0.28 -9.25 -7.36
C ASN A 71 0.55 -8.83 -5.91
N GLN A 72 1.82 -8.66 -5.53
CA GLN A 72 2.19 -8.08 -4.25
C GLN A 72 2.64 -6.63 -4.39
N CYS A 73 2.35 -5.84 -3.36
CA CYS A 73 2.93 -4.52 -3.19
C CYS A 73 3.32 -4.27 -1.73
N TRP A 74 4.27 -3.36 -1.55
CA TRP A 74 4.66 -2.86 -0.23
C TRP A 74 4.12 -1.46 -0.04
N VAL A 75 3.55 -1.22 1.13
CA VAL A 75 2.91 0.07 1.45
C VAL A 75 3.31 0.56 2.83
N LEU A 76 3.39 1.88 2.96
CA LEU A 76 3.80 2.55 4.18
C LEU A 76 2.72 3.50 4.68
N ALA A 77 2.69 3.71 5.99
CA ALA A 77 1.88 4.76 6.59
C ALA A 77 2.74 6.02 6.75
N ASP A 78 2.25 7.17 6.28
CA ASP A 78 3.00 8.43 6.39
C ASP A 78 3.11 8.92 7.84
N ASN A 79 2.21 8.48 8.72
CA ASN A 79 2.24 8.89 10.12
C ASN A 79 3.22 8.01 10.91
N GLN A 80 4.25 8.65 11.45
CA GLN A 80 5.35 8.02 12.18
C GLN A 80 4.92 7.22 13.43
N VAL A 81 3.71 7.44 13.96
CA VAL A 81 3.21 6.79 15.18
C VAL A 81 2.62 5.39 14.92
N LEU A 82 2.30 5.04 13.66
CA LEU A 82 1.79 3.71 13.29
C LEU A 82 2.78 2.99 12.39
N TYR A 83 3.77 2.33 12.99
CA TYR A 83 4.81 1.51 12.32
C TYR A 83 4.31 0.18 11.74
N MET A 84 3.06 0.10 11.28
CA MET A 84 2.57 -1.14 10.65
C MET A 84 2.77 -1.07 9.13
N SER A 85 3.98 -1.45 8.69
CA SER A 85 4.26 -1.81 7.30
C SER A 85 3.61 -3.16 6.99
N ALA A 86 2.95 -3.28 5.83
CA ALA A 86 2.25 -4.51 5.45
C ALA A 86 2.49 -4.83 3.98
N VAL A 87 2.67 -6.13 3.67
CA VAL A 87 2.54 -6.66 2.31
C VAL A 87 1.05 -6.79 2.02
N HIS A 88 0.59 -6.18 0.94
CA HIS A 88 -0.75 -6.49 0.41
C HIS A 88 -0.61 -7.39 -0.80
N ARG A 89 -1.43 -8.45 -0.84
CA ARG A 89 -1.60 -9.32 -2.00
C ARG A 89 -2.97 -9.03 -2.59
N SER A 90 -3.01 -8.61 -3.85
CA SER A 90 -4.26 -8.45 -4.58
C SER A 90 -4.61 -9.78 -5.25
N ASP A 91 -5.62 -10.47 -4.75
CA ASP A 91 -6.22 -11.60 -5.48
C ASP A 91 -7.08 -11.01 -6.62
N ILE A 92 -6.46 -10.81 -7.79
CA ILE A 92 -7.16 -10.61 -9.06
C ILE A 92 -7.33 -11.98 -9.70
#